data_AF-A0A9E5NHS3-F1
#
_entry.id   AF-A0A9E5NHS3-F1
#
_cell.length_a   1.000
_cell.length_b   1.000
_cell.length_c   1.000
_cell.angle_alpha   90.00
_cell.angle_beta   90.00
_cell.angle_gamma   90.00
#
_symmetry.space_group_name_H-M   'P 1'
#
loop_
_entity.id
_entity.type
_entity.pdbx_description
1 polymer ?
#
loop_
_entity_poly.entity_id
_entity_poly.type
_entity_poly.pdbx_seq_one_letter_code
_entity_poly.pdbx_strand_id
1 'polypeptide(L)' 'LAYPLPGPFIGIQVDSKENLQPAVAYSGEHAEYLVVWTTQQDAFTWDIWARRVGSDGILKGPSEFCVATSAGKWRWEP' A
#
# COMPACT_ATOMS: atom_id res chain seq x y z
N LEU A 1 -1.13 -19.98 -12.51
CA LEU A 1 -0.49 -19.42 -13.72
C LEU A 1 -0.86 -17.94 -13.79
N ALA A 2 0.08 -17.04 -13.54
CA ALA A 2 -0.06 -15.62 -13.86
C ALA A 2 1.31 -15.15 -14.40
N TYR A 3 1.26 -14.51 -15.56
CA TYR A 3 2.37 -14.24 -16.47
C TYR A 3 3.38 -13.27 -15.87
N PRO A 4 4.71 -13.56 -15.91
CA PRO A 4 5.69 -12.52 -15.67
C PRO A 4 5.65 -11.58 -16.88
N LEU A 5 5.14 -10.36 -16.72
CA LEU A 5 5.27 -9.33 -17.75
C LEU A 5 6.75 -8.92 -17.82
N PRO A 6 7.37 -8.92 -19.02
CA PRO A 6 8.73 -8.45 -19.19
C PRO A 6 8.72 -6.92 -19.38
N GLY A 7 8.95 -6.14 -18.32
CA GLY A 7 9.07 -4.68 -18.40
C GLY A 7 8.72 -3.95 -17.09
N PRO A 8 9.08 -2.66 -16.94
CA PRO A 8 9.56 -1.97 -15.71
C PRO A 8 8.53 -1.74 -14.57
N PHE A 9 7.45 -2.51 -14.53
CA PHE A 9 6.43 -2.37 -13.50
C PHE A 9 6.91 -2.90 -12.16
N ILE A 10 6.84 -2.03 -11.15
CA ILE A 10 7.13 -2.40 -9.77
C ILE A 10 5.80 -2.76 -9.12
N GLY A 11 5.64 -4.03 -8.76
CA GLY A 11 4.50 -4.50 -7.99
C GLY A 11 4.53 -3.91 -6.58
N ILE A 12 3.76 -2.85 -6.34
CA ILE A 12 3.66 -2.23 -5.01
C ILE A 12 2.84 -3.12 -4.06
N GLN A 13 1.74 -3.71 -4.53
CA GLN A 13 1.02 -4.74 -3.80
C GLN A 13 0.45 -5.74 -4.79
N VAL A 14 0.67 -7.04 -4.52
CA VAL A 14 0.21 -8.13 -5.39
C VAL A 14 -0.39 -9.22 -4.51
N ASP A 15 -1.69 -9.09 -4.24
CA ASP A 15 -2.47 -10.04 -3.47
C ASP A 15 -3.87 -10.21 -4.09
N SER A 16 -4.74 -10.98 -3.42
CA SER A 16 -6.10 -11.23 -3.86
C SER A 16 -7.11 -10.17 -3.39
N LYS A 17 -6.67 -9.11 -2.71
CA LYS A 17 -7.57 -8.08 -2.18
C LYS A 17 -7.81 -7.00 -3.22
N GLU A 18 -8.92 -6.30 -3.05
CA GLU A 18 -9.17 -5.09 -3.82
C GLU A 18 -8.30 -3.96 -3.26
N ASN A 19 -7.23 -3.66 -3.99
CA ASN A 19 -6.35 -2.53 -3.73
C ASN A 19 -6.67 -1.41 -4.73
N LEU A 20 -7.23 -0.32 -4.23
CA LEU A 20 -7.80 0.74 -5.06
C LEU A 20 -7.25 2.12 -4.68
N GLN A 21 -7.42 3.06 -5.60
CA GLN A 21 -7.15 4.49 -5.40
C GLN A 21 -5.73 4.79 -4.88
N PRO A 22 -4.68 4.38 -5.60
CA PRO A 22 -3.32 4.69 -5.17
C PRO A 22 -3.05 6.20 -5.25
N ALA A 23 -2.28 6.70 -4.29
CA ALA A 23 -1.69 8.04 -4.32
C ALA A 23 -0.19 7.95 -3.99
N VAL A 24 0.60 8.89 -4.53
CA VAL A 24 2.06 8.92 -4.40
C VAL A 24 2.52 10.27 -3.87
N ALA A 25 3.48 10.24 -2.95
CA ALA A 25 4.25 11.41 -2.52
C ALA A 25 5.74 11.11 -2.62
N TYR A 26 6.56 12.11 -2.98
CA TYR A 26 8.00 11.97 -3.07
C TYR A 26 8.71 12.78 -1.99
N SER A 27 9.72 12.19 -1.35
CA SER A 27 10.66 12.87 -0.46
C SER A 27 12.03 12.95 -1.11
N GLY A 28 12.45 14.18 -1.45
CA GLY A 28 13.79 14.45 -1.99
C GLY A 28 14.91 14.24 -0.97
N GLU A 29 14.63 14.40 0.32
CA GLU A 29 15.62 14.18 1.39
C GLU A 29 16.02 12.70 1.51
N HIS A 30 15.06 11.79 1.30
CA HIS A 30 15.30 10.34 1.38
C HIS A 30 15.47 9.67 0.01
N ALA A 31 15.27 10.41 -1.09
CA ALA A 31 15.19 9.88 -2.45
C ALA A 31 14.21 8.70 -2.55
N GLU A 32 13.00 8.88 -2.01
CA GLU A 32 11.99 7.84 -1.90
C GLU A 32 10.58 8.33 -2.22
N TYR A 33 9.76 7.42 -2.72
CA TYR A 33 8.33 7.56 -2.86
C TYR A 33 7.62 6.84 -1.72
N LEU A 34 6.59 7.48 -1.17
CA LEU A 34 5.56 6.83 -0.39
C LEU A 34 4.36 6.59 -1.31
N VAL A 35 4.03 5.32 -1.53
CA VAL A 35 2.80 4.93 -2.21
C VAL A 35 1.80 4.51 -1.16
N VAL A 36 0.60 5.10 -1.19
CA VAL A 36 -0.52 4.73 -0.32
C VAL A 36 -1.68 4.25 -1.18
N TRP A 37 -2.46 3.31 -0.67
CA TRP A 37 -3.65 2.81 -1.35
C TRP A 37 -4.68 2.35 -0.33
N THR A 38 -5.91 2.17 -0.78
CA THR A 38 -6.98 1.61 0.05
C THR A 38 -7.12 0.13 -0.25
N THR A 39 -7.13 -0.70 0.79
CA THR A 39 -7.33 -2.14 0.69
C THR A 39 -8.63 -2.52 1.37
N GLN A 40 -9.53 -3.17 0.63
CA GLN A 40 -10.72 -3.78 1.20
C GLN A 40 -10.31 -4.95 2.11
N GLN A 41 -10.70 -4.90 3.39
CA GLN A 41 -10.45 -6.01 4.32
C GLN A 41 -11.62 -7.00 4.34
N ASP A 42 -12.85 -6.49 4.27
CA ASP A 42 -14.09 -7.26 4.11
C ASP A 42 -15.15 -6.44 3.33
N ALA A 43 -16.38 -6.93 3.26
CA ALA A 43 -17.47 -6.28 2.52
C ALA A 43 -17.77 -4.84 2.95
N PHE A 44 -17.40 -4.43 4.16
CA PHE A 44 -17.74 -3.14 4.76
C PHE A 44 -16.53 -2.34 5.24
N THR A 45 -15.36 -2.97 5.36
CA THR A 45 -14.17 -2.34 5.93
C THR A 45 -13.07 -2.11 4.91
N TRP A 46 -12.48 -0.93 5.00
CA TRP A 46 -11.42 -0.46 4.12
C TRP A 46 -10.31 0.14 4.98
N ASP A 47 -9.09 -0.30 4.71
CA ASP A 47 -7.90 0.15 5.42
C ASP A 47 -6.96 0.87 4.46
N ILE A 48 -6.24 1.87 4.95
CA ILE A 48 -5.20 2.55 4.19
C ILE A 48 -3.89 1.85 4.46
N TRP A 49 -3.24 1.39 3.39
CA TRP A 49 -1.94 0.75 3.40
C TRP A 49 -0.91 1.60 2.67
N ALA A 50 0.36 1.37 2.99
CA ALA A 50 1.46 2.08 2.37
C ALA A 50 2.69 1.20 2.16
N ARG A 51 3.52 1.60 1.19
CA ARG A 51 4.84 1.02 0.91
C ARG A 51 5.79 2.12 0.45
N ARG A 52 7.03 2.02 0.92
CA ARG A 52 8.13 2.88 0.50
C ARG A 52 8.83 2.28 -0.70
N VAL A 53 9.18 3.12 -1.66
CA VAL A 53 9.89 2.76 -2.88
C VAL A 53 11.06 3.73 -3.04
N GLY A 54 12.27 3.24 -3.27
CA GLY A 54 13.39 4.11 -3.59
C GLY A 54 13.20 4.80 -4.95
N SER A 55 13.93 5.89 -5.17
CA SER A 55 13.99 6.55 -6.48
C SER A 55 14.56 5.65 -7.59
N ASP A 56 15.26 4.59 -7.18
CA ASP A 56 15.76 3.48 -8.00
C ASP A 56 14.67 2.45 -8.37
N GLY A 57 13.45 2.59 -7.84
CA GLY A 57 12.36 1.64 -8.03
C GLY A 57 12.42 0.41 -7.10
N ILE A 58 13.38 0.36 -6.18
CA ILE A 58 13.53 -0.76 -5.26
C ILE A 58 12.64 -0.55 -4.03
N LEU A 59 11.84 -1.56 -3.69
CA LEU A 59 10.99 -1.52 -2.49
C LEU A 59 11.86 -1.40 -1.23
N LYS A 60 11.47 -0.52 -0.31
CA LYS A 60 12.20 -0.28 0.94
C LYS A 60 11.43 -0.87 2.13
N GLY A 61 12.17 -1.52 3.03
CA GLY A 61 11.60 -2.20 4.20
C GLY A 61 11.14 -3.63 3.91
N PRO A 62 10.72 -4.37 4.97
CA PRO A 62 10.38 -5.79 4.86
C PRO A 62 9.05 -6.03 4.12
N SER A 63 8.09 -5.11 4.22
CA SER A 63 6.77 -5.22 3.59
C SER A 63 6.04 -3.88 3.57
N GLU A 64 4.85 -3.87 2.97
CA GLU A 64 3.81 -2.88 3.19
C GLU A 64 3.39 -2.80 4.68
N PHE A 65 2.79 -1.68 5.07
CA PHE A 65 2.29 -1.44 6.43
C PHE A 65 0.95 -0.71 6.43
N CYS A 66 0.11 -1.01 7.43
CA CYS A 66 -1.17 -0.34 7.62
C CYS A 66 -0.96 1.06 8.22
N VAL A 67 -1.51 2.08 7.55
CA VAL A 67 -1.48 3.48 7.97
C VAL A 67 -2.68 3.80 8.84
N ALA A 68 -3.86 3.33 8.41
CA ALA A 68 -5.10 3.55 9.13
C ALA A 68 -6.01 2.35 8.94
N THR A 69 -6.54 1.82 10.04
CA THR A 69 -7.51 0.74 10.02
C THR A 69 -8.88 1.22 10.46
N SER A 70 -9.90 0.66 9.81
CA SER A 70 -11.29 0.77 10.23
C SER A 70 -11.66 -0.27 11.29
N ALA A 71 -10.78 -1.26 11.54
CA ALA A 71 -10.93 -2.21 12.64
C ALA A 71 -10.96 -1.48 13.99
N GLY A 72 -12.03 -1.69 14.76
CA GLY A 72 -12.17 -1.14 16.11
C GLY A 72 -12.74 0.29 16.22
N LYS A 73 -13.13 0.94 15.11
CA LYS A 73 -13.72 2.31 15.15
C LYS A 73 -15.14 2.42 15.76
N TRP A 74 -15.71 1.32 16.27
CA TRP A 74 -16.95 1.31 17.05
C TRP A 74 -16.74 1.19 18.56
N ARG A 75 -15.52 1.32 19.07
CA ARG A 75 -15.28 1.29 20.52
C ARG A 75 -15.71 2.62 21.15
N TRP A 76 -16.98 2.72 21.49
CA TRP A 76 -17.45 3.70 22.47
C TRP A 76 -16.80 3.35 23.82
N GLU A 77 -16.13 4.30 24.44
CA GLU A 77 -15.64 4.20 25.82
C GLU A 77 -16.60 5.05 26.69
N PRO A 78 -17.28 4.44 27.68
CA PRO A 78 -18.13 5.14 28.65
C PRO A 78 -17.40 6.20 29.48
#